data_AF-A0A7X1L1R7-F1
#
_entry.id   AF-A0A7X1L1R7-F1
#
_cell.length_a   1.000
_cell.length_b   1.000
_cell.length_c   1.000
_cell.angle_alpha   90.00
_cell.angle_beta   90.00
_cell.angle_gamma   90.00
#
_symmetry.space_group_name_H-M   'P 1'
#
loop_
_entity.id
_entity.type
_entity.pdbx_description
1 polymer ?
#
loop_
_entity_poly.entity_id
_entity_poly.type
_entity_poly.pdbx_seq_one_letter_code
_entity_poly.pdbx_strand_id
1 'polypeptide(L)'
;MVQERGIKMETLPIPNSLKEMLIYVEGKSIQEKFTRLLMSDLENRLRTCTERLYEFEKKYQLVFNQFKEAWEANGSPKKYSYEIEKDYMEWESLDDEHDFFLSQMRAAKKRLSLRIYPLKSFINNLQIDFGNISQAAI
;
A
#
# COMPACT_ATOMS: atom_id res chain seq x y z
N MET A 1 -31.18 -11.34 23.50
CA MET A 1 -30.87 -12.42 22.54
C MET A 1 -29.67 -11.99 21.73
N VAL A 2 -28.52 -12.63 21.94
CA VAL A 2 -27.30 -12.38 21.15
C VAL A 2 -27.36 -13.34 19.97
N GLN A 3 -27.60 -12.83 18.75
CA GLN A 3 -27.45 -13.64 17.55
C GLN A 3 -25.97 -13.89 17.32
N GLU A 4 -25.52 -15.12 17.58
CA GLU A 4 -24.24 -15.62 17.10
C GLU A 4 -24.26 -15.57 15.57
N ARG A 5 -23.56 -14.59 14.97
CA ARG A 5 -23.29 -14.59 13.53
C ARG A 5 -22.30 -15.71 13.24
N GLY A 6 -22.80 -16.93 13.05
CA GLY A 6 -22.01 -18.03 12.53
C GLY A 6 -21.36 -17.62 11.21
N ILE A 7 -20.06 -17.83 11.08
CA ILE A 7 -19.34 -17.58 9.83
C ILE A 7 -19.93 -18.53 8.78
N LYS A 8 -20.65 -17.99 7.79
CA LYS A 8 -21.18 -18.77 6.68
C LYS A 8 -20.01 -19.27 5.84
N MET A 9 -19.71 -20.57 5.96
CA MET A 9 -18.68 -21.24 5.17
C MET A 9 -19.27 -21.63 3.81
N GLU A 10 -18.67 -21.14 2.74
CA GLU A 10 -19.03 -21.49 1.37
C GLU A 10 -17.95 -22.40 0.79
N THR A 11 -18.37 -23.43 0.03
CA THR A 11 -17.45 -24.32 -0.67
C THR A 11 -17.21 -23.78 -2.07
N LEU A 12 -15.92 -23.59 -2.41
CA LEU A 12 -15.50 -23.19 -3.75
C LEU A 12 -14.75 -24.36 -4.41
N PRO A 13 -15.25 -24.91 -5.54
CA PRO A 13 -14.53 -25.94 -6.27
C PRO A 13 -13.25 -25.33 -6.88
N ILE A 14 -12.10 -25.95 -6.63
CA ILE A 14 -10.80 -25.53 -7.14
C ILE A 14 -10.31 -26.54 -8.18
N PRO A 15 -9.98 -26.12 -9.42
CA PRO A 15 -9.39 -27.01 -10.42
C PRO A 15 -8.11 -27.66 -9.92
N ASN A 16 -7.86 -28.92 -10.30
CA ASN A 16 -6.66 -29.65 -9.89
C ASN A 16 -5.37 -28.93 -10.30
N SER A 17 -5.34 -28.32 -11.49
CA SER A 17 -4.20 -27.52 -11.95
C SER A 17 -3.86 -26.37 -11.01
N LEU A 18 -4.87 -25.68 -10.46
CA LEU A 18 -4.66 -24.60 -9.50
C LEU A 18 -4.21 -25.15 -8.14
N LYS A 19 -4.75 -26.29 -7.72
CA LYS A 19 -4.32 -26.99 -6.50
C LYS A 19 -2.85 -27.41 -6.57
N GLU A 20 -2.40 -27.86 -7.74
CA GLU A 20 -0.99 -28.17 -8.01
C GLU A 20 -0.13 -26.92 -7.95
N MET A 21 -0.58 -25.77 -8.48
CA MET A 21 0.17 -24.51 -8.35
C MET A 21 0.28 -24.02 -6.90
N LEU A 22 -0.72 -24.28 -6.06
CA LEU A 22 -0.70 -23.89 -4.64
C LEU A 22 0.43 -24.57 -3.85
N ILE A 23 1.12 -25.59 -4.39
CA ILE A 23 2.30 -26.18 -3.72
C ILE A 23 3.44 -25.18 -3.56
N TYR A 24 3.58 -24.21 -4.48
CA TYR A 24 4.65 -23.20 -4.45
C TYR A 24 4.40 -22.09 -3.43
N VAL A 25 3.17 -21.96 -2.96
CA VAL A 25 2.81 -20.99 -1.93
C VAL A 25 3.12 -21.58 -0.58
N GLU A 26 3.89 -20.88 0.25
CA GLU A 26 4.13 -21.37 1.59
C GLU A 26 2.82 -21.44 2.41
N GLY A 27 2.65 -22.47 3.23
CA GLY A 27 1.50 -22.62 4.13
C GLY A 27 1.10 -24.08 4.29
N LYS A 28 0.54 -24.44 5.45
CA LYS A 28 0.16 -25.82 5.79
C LYS A 28 -1.24 -26.17 5.31
N SER A 29 -2.14 -25.19 5.26
CA SER A 29 -3.52 -25.35 4.79
C SER A 29 -3.79 -24.52 3.52
N ILE A 30 -4.83 -24.87 2.78
CA ILE A 30 -5.29 -24.09 1.62
C ILE A 30 -5.66 -22.68 2.05
N GLN A 31 -6.30 -22.55 3.22
CA GLN A 31 -6.69 -21.28 3.83
C GLN A 31 -5.47 -20.40 4.13
N GLU A 32 -4.40 -20.98 4.70
CA GLU A 32 -3.15 -20.26 4.97
C GLU A 32 -2.48 -19.79 3.68
N LYS A 33 -2.44 -20.66 2.66
CA LYS A 33 -1.86 -20.33 1.34
C LYS A 33 -2.61 -19.16 0.68
N PHE A 34 -3.94 -19.21 0.63
CA PHE A 34 -4.75 -18.09 0.11
C PHE A 34 -4.58 -16.82 0.93
N THR A 35 -4.57 -16.93 2.26
CA THR A 35 -4.33 -15.79 3.15
C THR A 35 -2.99 -15.13 2.81
N ARG A 36 -1.93 -15.91 2.64
CA ARG A 36 -0.60 -15.40 2.29
C ARG A 36 -0.56 -14.76 0.90
N LEU A 37 -1.19 -15.38 -0.10
CA LEU A 37 -1.29 -14.79 -1.43
C LEU A 37 -1.99 -13.42 -1.41
N LEU A 38 -3.14 -13.34 -0.74
CA LEU A 38 -3.92 -12.10 -0.64
C LEU A 38 -3.14 -11.01 0.10
N MET A 39 -2.50 -11.37 1.22
CA MET A 39 -1.70 -10.42 1.99
C MET A 39 -0.47 -9.95 1.22
N SER A 40 0.23 -10.87 0.54
CA SER A 40 1.42 -10.54 -0.25
C SER A 40 1.08 -9.65 -1.45
N ASP A 41 -0.06 -9.87 -2.13
CA ASP A 41 -0.51 -9.00 -3.22
C ASP A 41 -0.78 -7.58 -2.72
N LEU A 42 -1.54 -7.43 -1.62
CA LEU A 42 -1.81 -6.13 -1.01
C LEU A 42 -0.54 -5.42 -0.53
N GLU A 43 0.38 -6.14 0.10
CA GLU A 43 1.66 -5.60 0.57
C GLU A 43 2.56 -5.18 -0.60
N ASN A 44 2.60 -5.97 -1.68
CA ASN A 44 3.35 -5.62 -2.89
C ASN A 44 2.78 -4.38 -3.57
N ARG A 45 1.46 -4.28 -3.73
CA ARG A 45 0.80 -3.09 -4.31
C ARG A 45 1.08 -1.84 -3.50
N LEU A 46 0.91 -1.92 -2.18
CA LEU A 46 1.20 -0.81 -1.27
C LEU A 46 2.67 -0.38 -1.35
N ARG A 47 3.60 -1.36 -1.40
CA ARG A 47 5.03 -1.07 -1.56
C ARG A 47 5.32 -0.35 -2.88
N THR A 48 4.77 -0.85 -4.00
CA THR A 48 4.94 -0.20 -5.31
C THR A 48 4.43 1.24 -5.32
N CYS A 49 3.25 1.50 -4.73
CA CYS A 49 2.74 2.87 -4.58
C CYS A 49 3.69 3.72 -3.74
N THR A 50 4.14 3.21 -2.59
CA THR A 50 5.06 3.93 -1.69
C THR A 50 6.38 4.28 -2.36
N GLU A 51 6.97 3.33 -3.09
CA GLU A 51 8.21 3.54 -3.84
C GLU A 51 8.02 4.63 -4.91
N ARG A 52 6.90 4.60 -5.64
CA ARG A 52 6.62 5.60 -6.68
C ARG A 52 6.33 7.00 -6.11
N LEU A 53 5.61 7.09 -4.99
CA LEU A 53 5.39 8.33 -4.24
C LEU A 53 6.73 8.94 -3.81
N TYR A 54 7.65 8.12 -3.29
CA TYR A 54 8.97 8.56 -2.87
C TYR A 54 9.81 9.15 -4.02
N GLU A 55 9.69 8.60 -5.24
CA GLU A 55 10.38 9.17 -6.41
C GLU A 55 9.90 10.59 -6.73
N PHE A 56 8.61 10.87 -6.55
CA PHE A 56 8.08 12.22 -6.69
C PHE A 56 8.54 13.15 -5.55
N GLU A 57 8.49 12.68 -4.31
CA GLU A 57 8.99 13.44 -3.15
C GLU A 57 10.45 13.81 -3.32
N LYS A 58 11.27 12.90 -3.84
CA LYS A 58 12.68 13.14 -4.16
C LYS A 58 12.84 14.10 -5.35
N LYS A 59 12.01 13.98 -6.39
CA LYS A 59 12.06 14.89 -7.56
C LYS A 59 11.73 16.33 -7.17
N TYR A 60 10.70 16.53 -6.35
CA TYR A 60 10.16 17.84 -6.02
C TYR A 60 10.63 18.39 -4.66
N GLN A 61 11.29 17.55 -3.84
CA GLN A 61 11.75 17.89 -2.48
C GLN A 61 10.61 18.38 -1.57
N LEU A 62 9.41 17.84 -1.79
CA LEU A 62 8.17 18.18 -1.10
C LEU A 62 7.36 16.90 -0.90
N VAL A 63 6.59 16.82 0.19
CA VAL A 63 5.53 15.80 0.29
C VAL A 63 4.32 16.20 -0.56
N PHE A 64 3.48 15.24 -0.95
CA PHE A 64 2.38 15.47 -1.89
C PHE A 64 1.48 16.65 -1.50
N ASN A 65 1.06 16.74 -0.23
CA ASN A 65 0.20 17.83 0.24
C ASN A 65 0.84 19.22 0.04
N GLN A 66 2.14 19.36 0.31
CA GLN A 66 2.86 20.61 0.09
C GLN A 66 2.99 20.93 -1.41
N PHE A 67 3.22 19.91 -2.22
CA PHE A 67 3.26 20.05 -3.68
C PHE A 67 1.89 20.48 -4.23
N LYS A 68 0.81 19.88 -3.75
CA LYS A 68 -0.58 20.21 -4.11
C LYS A 68 -0.95 21.65 -3.72
N GLU A 69 -0.66 22.05 -2.50
CA GLU A 69 -0.85 23.44 -2.06
C GLU A 69 -0.06 24.43 -2.93
N ALA A 70 1.22 24.13 -3.22
CA ALA A 70 2.05 24.97 -4.08
C ALA A 70 1.54 25.00 -5.52
N TRP A 71 1.02 23.89 -6.03
CA TRP A 71 0.37 23.79 -7.33
C TRP A 71 -0.89 24.65 -7.38
N GLU A 72 -1.78 24.55 -6.39
CA GLU A 72 -3.04 25.31 -6.32
C GLU A 72 -2.81 26.81 -6.09
N ALA A 73 -1.87 27.18 -5.20
CA ALA A 73 -1.60 28.57 -4.82
C ALA A 73 -0.85 29.37 -5.89
N ASN A 74 -0.06 28.73 -6.75
CA ASN A 74 0.77 29.43 -7.73
C ASN A 74 0.19 29.40 -9.14
N GLY A 75 -0.02 30.58 -9.73
CA GLY A 75 -0.05 30.79 -11.18
C GLY A 75 1.36 30.82 -11.79
N SER A 76 2.24 29.88 -11.40
CA SER A 76 3.64 29.85 -11.87
C SER A 76 3.71 29.50 -13.36
N PRO A 77 4.53 30.18 -14.18
CA PRO A 77 4.67 29.89 -15.62
C PRO A 77 5.08 28.44 -15.93
N LYS A 78 5.75 27.75 -14.99
CA LYS A 78 6.16 26.34 -15.13
C LYS A 78 5.05 25.34 -14.78
N LYS A 79 3.97 25.77 -14.14
CA LYS A 79 2.80 24.95 -13.79
C LYS A 79 2.19 24.29 -15.03
N TYR A 80 2.25 24.95 -16.18
CA TYR A 80 1.72 24.42 -17.44
C TYR A 80 2.75 23.67 -18.30
N SER A 81 3.91 23.31 -17.74
CA SER A 81 4.72 22.32 -18.43
C SER A 81 4.00 20.97 -18.35
N TYR A 82 3.84 20.34 -19.52
CA TYR A 82 3.19 19.03 -19.63
C TYR A 82 3.77 18.00 -18.67
N GLU A 83 5.07 18.10 -18.36
CA GLU A 83 5.76 17.23 -17.41
C GLU A 83 5.24 17.40 -15.98
N ILE A 84 5.15 18.63 -15.46
CA ILE A 84 4.71 18.86 -14.07
C ILE A 84 3.23 18.53 -13.93
N GLU A 85 2.41 18.84 -14.94
CA GLU A 85 0.99 18.47 -14.94
C GLU A 85 0.80 16.95 -14.91
N LYS A 86 1.53 16.22 -15.76
CA LYS A 86 1.50 14.75 -15.78
C LYS A 86 1.94 14.17 -14.44
N ASP A 87 3.02 14.69 -13.87
CA ASP A 87 3.51 14.26 -12.57
C ASP A 87 2.50 14.53 -11.46
N TYR A 88 1.84 15.70 -11.45
CA TYR A 88 0.78 16.02 -10.50
C TYR A 88 -0.37 15.00 -10.58
N MET A 89 -0.86 14.71 -11.80
CA MET A 89 -1.96 13.75 -11.99
C MET A 89 -1.58 12.32 -11.57
N GLU A 90 -0.36 11.89 -11.92
CA GLU A 90 0.13 10.57 -11.50
C GLU A 90 0.29 10.49 -9.98
N TRP A 91 0.85 11.53 -9.36
CA TRP A 91 1.07 11.58 -7.92
C TRP A 91 -0.25 11.59 -7.15
N GLU A 92 -1.23 12.39 -7.58
CA GLU A 92 -2.58 12.41 -6.97
C GLU A 92 -3.23 11.03 -7.02
N SER A 93 -3.17 10.35 -8.17
CA SER A 93 -3.70 8.99 -8.32
C SER A 93 -3.00 7.99 -7.40
N LEU A 94 -1.69 8.11 -7.21
CA LEU A 94 -0.91 7.20 -6.36
C LEU A 94 -1.18 7.42 -4.87
N ASP A 95 -1.41 8.66 -4.45
CA ASP A 95 -1.75 9.00 -3.06
C ASP A 95 -3.11 8.37 -2.68
N ASP A 96 -4.11 8.53 -3.56
CA ASP A 96 -5.43 7.89 -3.42
C ASP A 96 -5.32 6.36 -3.41
N GLU A 97 -4.54 5.76 -4.32
CA GLU A 97 -4.32 4.32 -4.38
C GLU A 97 -3.60 3.79 -3.13
N HIS A 98 -2.60 4.51 -2.63
CA HIS A 98 -1.87 4.15 -1.43
C HIS A 98 -2.82 4.07 -0.23
N ASP A 99 -3.65 5.09 -0.03
CA ASP A 99 -4.65 5.11 1.05
C ASP A 99 -5.69 4.00 0.90
N PHE A 100 -6.14 3.75 -0.33
CA PHE A 100 -7.01 2.62 -0.64
C PHE A 100 -6.36 1.28 -0.23
N PHE A 101 -5.16 0.96 -0.71
CA PHE A 101 -4.50 -0.31 -0.39
C PHE A 101 -4.17 -0.45 1.10
N LEU A 102 -3.77 0.63 1.76
CA LEU A 102 -3.53 0.65 3.20
C LEU A 102 -4.81 0.33 3.98
N SER A 103 -5.94 0.93 3.59
CA SER A 103 -7.24 0.66 4.21
C SER A 103 -7.67 -0.80 4.01
N GLN A 104 -7.48 -1.35 2.81
CA GLN A 104 -7.81 -2.72 2.46
C GLN A 104 -6.93 -3.72 3.22
N MET A 105 -5.63 -3.45 3.34
CA MET A 105 -4.70 -4.27 4.12
C MET A 105 -5.09 -4.30 5.60
N ARG A 106 -5.44 -3.14 6.18
CA ARG A 106 -5.92 -3.05 7.58
C ARG A 106 -7.20 -3.85 7.78
N ALA A 107 -8.16 -3.72 6.86
CA ALA A 107 -9.42 -4.46 6.90
C ALA A 107 -9.19 -5.97 6.76
N ALA A 108 -8.32 -6.40 5.85
CA ALA A 108 -7.97 -7.80 5.64
C ALA A 108 -7.32 -8.41 6.90
N LYS A 109 -6.32 -7.74 7.49
CA LYS A 109 -5.67 -8.19 8.74
C LYS A 109 -6.70 -8.36 9.87
N LYS A 110 -7.63 -7.42 10.01
CA LYS A 110 -8.71 -7.49 11.01
C LYS A 110 -9.66 -8.67 10.76
N ARG A 111 -10.11 -8.88 9.52
CA ARG A 111 -11.07 -9.95 9.16
C ARG A 111 -10.46 -11.34 9.28
N LEU A 112 -9.21 -11.49 8.89
CA LEU A 112 -8.49 -12.75 8.93
C LEU A 112 -7.95 -13.08 10.34
N SER A 113 -8.25 -12.23 11.34
CA SER A 113 -7.75 -12.35 12.71
C SER A 113 -6.23 -12.54 12.77
N LEU A 114 -5.51 -12.01 11.78
CA LEU A 114 -4.06 -12.02 11.76
C LEU A 114 -3.59 -11.10 12.89
N ARG A 115 -2.66 -11.59 13.71
CA ARG A 115 -2.07 -10.79 14.79
C ARG A 115 -1.56 -9.49 14.16
N ILE A 116 -2.09 -8.35 14.60
CA ILE A 116 -1.57 -7.03 14.22
C ILE A 116 -0.21 -6.92 14.88
N TYR A 117 0.84 -7.43 14.25
CA TYR A 117 2.19 -7.06 14.63
C TYR A 117 2.33 -5.56 14.31
N PRO A 118 2.81 -4.74 15.26
CA PRO A 118 3.10 -3.35 14.95
C PRO A 118 4.07 -3.31 13.77
N LEU A 119 3.75 -2.50 12.76
CA LEU A 119 4.54 -2.33 11.52
C LEU A 119 6.03 -2.01 11.77
N LYS A 120 6.43 -1.69 13.01
CA LYS A 120 7.82 -1.52 13.43
C LYS A 120 8.71 -2.72 13.06
N SER A 121 8.21 -3.96 13.05
CA SER A 121 9.05 -5.11 12.65
C SER A 121 9.28 -5.23 11.14
N PHE A 122 8.42 -4.61 10.30
CA PHE A 122 8.60 -4.58 8.86
C PHE A 122 9.46 -3.38 8.42
N ILE A 123 9.33 -2.26 9.13
CA ILE A 123 10.18 -1.07 8.91
C ILE A 123 11.65 -1.37 9.29
N ASN A 124 11.90 -2.21 10.30
CA ASN A 124 13.28 -2.58 10.66
C ASN A 124 14.03 -3.42 9.61
N ASN A 125 13.32 -4.05 8.66
CA ASN A 125 13.94 -4.81 7.56
C ASN A 125 14.04 -4.01 6.25
N LEU A 126 13.48 -2.80 6.21
CA LEU A 126 13.75 -1.81 5.18
C LEU A 126 14.70 -0.79 5.80
N GLN A 127 15.98 -1.15 5.84
CA GLN A 127 17.07 -0.25 6.19
C GLN A 127 17.22 0.77 5.05
N ILE A 128 16.24 1.67 4.93
CA ILE A 128 16.32 2.88 4.13
C ILE A 128 16.79 3.96 5.10
N ASP A 129 18.03 4.38 4.88
CA ASP A 129 18.73 5.39 5.64
C ASP A 129 18.00 6.73 5.47
N PHE A 130 17.11 7.07 6.41
CA PHE A 130 16.56 8.41 6.52
C PHE A 130 17.65 9.33 7.07
N GLY A 131 18.62 9.66 6.22
CA GLY A 131 19.57 10.72 6.45
C GLY A 131 18.81 12.03 6.63
N ASN A 132 18.73 12.48 7.89
CA ASN A 132 18.57 13.87 8.35
C ASN A 132 18.00 14.87 7.32
N ILE A 133 16.67 14.97 7.26
CA ILE A 133 16.01 16.22 6.83
C ILE A 133 15.02 16.62 7.93
N SER A 134 15.56 17.01 9.08
CA SER A 134 14.86 17.81 10.09
C SER A 134 15.87 18.55 10.96
N GLN A 135 16.60 19.47 10.32
CA GLN A 135 17.22 20.60 11.00
C GLN A 135 17.44 21.74 10.00
N ALA A 136 16.35 22.43 9.68
CA ALA A 136 16.38 23.80 9.15
C ALA A 136 15.00 24.45 9.38
N ALA A 137 14.62 24.58 10.65
CA ALA A 137 13.60 25.51 11.09
C ALA A 137 14.17 26.28 12.28
N ILE A 138 14.97 27.30 11.97
CA ILE A 138 15.24 28.48 12.79
C ILE A 138 15.18 29.67 11.84
#